data_AF-A0A1A9H814-F1
#
_entry.id   AF-A0A1A9H814-F1
#
_cell.length_a   1.000
_cell.length_b   1.000
_cell.length_c   1.000
_cell.angle_alpha   90.00
_cell.angle_beta   90.00
_cell.angle_gamma   90.00
#
_symmetry.space_group_name_H-M   'P 1'
#
loop_
_entity.id
_entity.type
_entity.pdbx_description
1 polymer ?
#
loop_
_entity_poly.entity_id
_entity_poly.type
_entity_poly.pdbx_seq_one_letter_code
_entity_poly.pdbx_strand_id
1 'polypeptide(L)' 'MWNLQISSTLWERKNQSVNASLQINNIFNMKYWFSGIGTSPNGKEASPPRSITAYVSYHF' A
#
# COMPACT_ATOMS: atom_id res chain seq x y z
N MET A 1 2.66 6.14 -11.10
CA MET A 1 2.98 5.18 -10.02
C MET A 1 2.06 3.99 -10.17
N TRP A 2 2.57 2.76 -10.04
CA TRP A 2 1.77 1.53 -10.11
C TRP A 2 1.70 0.88 -8.74
N ASN A 3 0.51 0.40 -8.38
CA ASN A 3 0.22 -0.26 -7.10
C ASN A 3 -0.38 -1.65 -7.36
N LEU A 4 -0.04 -2.61 -6.51
CA LEU A 4 -0.50 -4.00 -6.60
C LEU A 4 -1.08 -4.39 -5.24
N GLN A 5 -2.23 -5.05 -5.25
CA GLN A 5 -2.79 -5.70 -4.07
C GLN A 5 -3.25 -7.10 -4.45
N ILE A 6 -2.85 -8.08 -3.64
CA ILE A 6 -3.28 -9.47 -3.76
C ILE A 6 -3.86 -9.87 -2.41
N SER A 7 -5.03 -10.50 -2.43
CA SER A 7 -5.69 -10.99 -1.23
C SER A 7 -6.13 -12.43 -1.45
N SER A 8 -6.11 -13.23 -0.39
CA SER A 8 -6.51 -14.63 -0.41
C SER A 8 -7.12 -15.04 0.92
N THR A 9 -8.20 -15.82 0.86
CA THR A 9 -8.73 -16.55 2.02
C THR A 9 -7.83 -17.76 2.26
N LEU A 10 -7.09 -17.74 3.37
CA LEU A 10 -6.18 -18.84 3.74
C LEU A 10 -6.94 -20.02 4.36
N TRP A 11 -8.04 -19.73 5.04
CA TRP A 11 -8.86 -20.74 5.71
C TRP A 11 -10.28 -20.23 5.90
N GLU A 12 -11.25 -21.13 5.77
CA GLU A 12 -12.67 -20.83 5.99
C GLU A 12 -13.36 -22.04 6.62
N ARG A 13 -14.14 -21.80 7.69
CA ARG A 13 -14.97 -22.83 8.34
C ARG A 13 -16.21 -22.20 8.98
N LYS A 14 -17.39 -22.63 8.52
CA LYS A 14 -18.69 -22.11 8.99
C LYS A 14 -18.75 -20.59 8.80
N ASN A 15 -18.70 -19.82 9.89
CA ASN A 15 -18.71 -18.36 9.88
C ASN A 15 -17.33 -17.74 10.14
N GLN A 16 -16.30 -18.57 10.31
CA GLN A 16 -14.95 -18.12 10.63
C GLN A 16 -14.09 -18.15 9.38
N SER A 17 -13.27 -17.12 9.19
CA SER A 17 -12.30 -17.08 8.09
C SER A 17 -11.00 -16.41 8.49
N VAL A 18 -9.91 -16.86 7.87
CA VAL A 18 -8.59 -16.22 7.94
C VAL A 18 -8.28 -15.69 6.55
N ASN A 19 -8.11 -14.37 6.45
CA ASN A 19 -7.77 -13.70 5.19
C ASN A 19 -6.37 -13.13 5.28
N ALA A 20 -5.60 -13.26 4.21
CA ALA A 20 -4.32 -12.59 4.07
C ALA A 20 -4.36 -11.63 2.88
N SER A 21 -3.63 -10.54 2.99
CA SER A 21 -3.42 -9.61 1.88
C SER A 21 -1.99 -9.07 1.88
N LEU A 22 -1.49 -8.86 0.67
CA LEU A 22 -0.21 -8.23 0.40
C LEU A 22 -0.46 -7.05 -0.53
N GLN A 23 -0.05 -5.87 -0.12
CA GLN A 23 -0.12 -4.65 -0.90
C GLN A 23 1.29 -4.11 -1.14
N ILE A 24 1.57 -3.71 -2.37
CA ILE A 24 2.79 -3.04 -2.78
C ILE A 24 2.40 -1.71 -3.42
N ASN A 25 2.88 -0.62 -2.85
CA ASN A 25 2.74 0.70 -3.45
C ASN A 25 4.05 1.09 -4.14
N ASN A 26 3.94 1.75 -5.30
CA ASN A 26 5.08 2.16 -6.10
C ASN A 26 5.97 0.96 -6.49
N ILE A 27 5.39 0.00 -7.20
CA ILE A 27 6.04 -1.28 -7.56
C ILE A 27 7.39 -1.05 -8.24
N PHE A 28 7.51 -0.06 -9.12
CA PHE A 28 8.76 0.25 -9.83
C PHE A 28 9.72 1.17 -9.06
N ASN A 29 9.41 1.52 -7.80
CA ASN A 29 10.20 2.43 -6.97
C ASN A 29 10.57 3.75 -7.69
N MET A 30 9.59 4.32 -8.40
CA MET A 30 9.79 5.55 -9.16
C MET A 30 10.07 6.70 -8.20
N LYS A 31 11.11 7.48 -8.51
CA LYS A 31 11.39 8.75 -7.81
C LYS A 31 10.60 9.85 -8.49
N TYR A 32 9.74 10.50 -7.71
CA TYR A 32 9.01 11.68 -8.15
C TYR A 32 8.82 12.61 -6.96
N TRP A 33 8.41 13.83 -7.25
CA TRP A 33 8.28 14.90 -6.27
C TRP A 33 6.92 15.55 -6.39
N PHE A 34 6.35 15.92 -5.26
CA PHE A 34 5.20 16.79 -5.18
C PHE A 34 5.69 18.24 -5.12
N SER A 35 5.04 19.10 -5.89
CA SER A 35 5.23 20.55 -5.78
C SER A 35 4.02 21.11 -5.06
N GLY A 36 4.21 21.73 -3.90
CA GLY A 36 3.14 22.47 -3.24
C GLY A 36 2.78 23.72 -4.05
N ILE A 37 1.49 23.92 -4.35
CA ILE A 37 1.01 25.20 -4.90
C ILE A 37 0.95 26.18 -3.71
N GLY A 38 1.81 27.22 -3.72
CA GLY A 38 1.77 28.31 -2.72
C GLY A 38 2.55 28.09 -1.42
N THR A 39 3.36 27.03 -1.30
CA THR A 39 4.21 26.79 -0.12
C THR A 39 5.58 27.47 -0.28
N SER A 40 6.00 28.25 0.72
CA SER A 40 7.36 28.83 0.82
C SER A 40 8.16 28.05 1.87
N PRO A 41 9.33 27.46 1.55
CA PRO A 41 10.04 27.51 0.27
C PRO A 41 9.33 26.72 -0.82
N ASN A 42 9.60 27.01 -2.10
CA ASN A 42 9.21 26.19 -3.27
C ASN A 42 9.91 24.82 -3.19
N GLY A 43 9.52 24.00 -2.22
CA GLY A 43 10.09 22.72 -1.89
C GLY A 43 9.43 21.63 -2.72
N LYS A 44 10.26 20.87 -3.42
CA LYS A 44 9.85 19.58 -3.98
C LYS A 44 9.82 18.57 -2.83
N GLU A 45 8.64 18.19 -2.37
CA GLU A 45 8.50 17.13 -1.38
C GLU A 45 8.72 15.79 -2.07
N ALA A 46 9.65 14.98 -1.55
CA ALA A 46 9.88 13.66 -2.09
C ALA A 46 8.63 12.80 -1.90
N SER A 47 8.15 12.17 -2.97
CA SER A 47 7.07 11.21 -2.83
C SER A 47 7.51 10.00 -2.02
N PRO A 48 6.58 9.34 -1.29
CA PRO A 48 6.84 8.07 -0.66
C PRO A 48 7.56 7.07 -1.60
N PRO A 49 8.63 6.42 -1.11
CA PRO A 49 9.30 5.34 -1.84
C PRO A 49 8.41 4.10 -1.90
N ARG A 50 8.90 3.01 -2.51
CA ARG A 50 8.21 1.73 -2.47
C ARG A 50 7.87 1.33 -1.03
N SER A 51 6.63 0.93 -0.79
CA SER A 51 6.18 0.35 0.47
C SER A 51 5.49 -0.98 0.24
N ILE A 52 5.61 -1.88 1.22
CA ILE A 52 5.01 -3.20 1.22
C ILE A 52 4.25 -3.35 2.53
N THR A 53 2.96 -3.67 2.43
CA THR A 53 2.08 -3.92 3.56
C THR A 53 1.60 -5.37 3.48
N ALA A 54 1.88 -6.14 4.53
CA ALA A 54 1.31 -7.47 4.71
C ALA A 54 0.29 -7.42 5.84
N TYR A 55 -0.85 -8.06 5.64
CA TYR A 55 -1.96 -8.04 6.58
C TYR A 55 -2.62 -9.42 6.65
N VAL A 56 -2.97 -9.84 7.87
CA VAL A 56 -3.74 -11.04 8.13
C VAL A 56 -4.90 -10.67 9.05
N SER A 57 -6.12 -11.06 8.70
CA SER A 57 -7.31 -10.89 9.54
C SER A 57 -7.96 -12.22 9.86
N TYR A 58 -8.60 -12.27 11.02
CA TYR A 58 -9.49 -13.34 11.41
C TYR A 58 -10.89 -12.77 11.62
N HIS A 59 -11.88 -13.40 11.00
CA HIS A 59 -13.29 -13.10 11.17
C HIS A 59 -13.95 -14.22 11.98
N PHE A 60 -14.79 -13.83 12.94
CA PHE A 60 -15.48 -14.73 13.88
C PHE A 60 -16.96 -14.91 13.52
#